data_AF-A0A7K8V3X3-F1
#
_entry.id   AF-A0A7K8V3X3-F1
#
_cell.length_a   1.000
_cell.length_b   1.000
_cell.length_c   1.000
_cell.angle_alpha   90.00
_cell.angle_beta   90.00
_cell.angle_gamma   90.00
#
_symmetry.space_group_name_H-M   'P 1'
#
loop_
_entity.id
_entity.type
_entity.pdbx_description
1 polymer ?
#
loop_
_entity_poly.entity_id
_entity_poly.type
_entity_poly.pdbx_seq_one_letter_code
_entity_poly.pdbx_strand_id
1 'polypeptide(L)'
;AAKAGVCPEPATEAANCTVGCQSDGDCESTLKCCPAACGKACQKPDEKPGTCPPVSPGIPMLGVCTNQCKTDSNCSGSQKCCRNGCGKVSCVTP
;
A
#
# COMPACT_ATOMS: atom_id res chain seq x y z
N ALA A 1 0.27 17.75 0.50
CA ALA A 1 -0.64 16.90 1.29
C ALA A 1 -0.36 15.43 0.96
N ALA A 2 -0.53 14.51 1.92
CA ALA A 2 -0.41 13.07 1.67
C ALA A 2 -1.80 12.48 1.40
N LYS A 3 -1.95 11.68 0.33
CA LYS A 3 -3.19 10.97 0.00
C LYS A 3 -3.18 9.54 0.57
N ALA A 4 -4.37 8.96 0.72
CA ALA A 4 -4.54 7.58 1.16
C ALA A 4 -3.92 6.59 0.17
N GLY A 5 -3.50 5.43 0.69
CA GLY A 5 -2.89 4.36 -0.08
C GLY A 5 -1.36 4.33 -0.05
N VAL A 6 -0.80 3.21 -0.52
CA VAL A 6 0.65 2.95 -0.54
C VAL A 6 1.15 3.02 -1.98
N CYS A 7 2.38 3.48 -2.18
CA CYS A 7 2.99 3.46 -3.49
C CYS A 7 3.16 2.02 -3.98
N PRO A 8 2.80 1.72 -5.24
CA PRO A 8 3.13 0.43 -5.82
C PRO A 8 4.65 0.26 -5.92
N GLU A 9 5.08 -0.99 -6.09
CA GLU A 9 6.51 -1.26 -6.33
C GLU A 9 6.97 -0.53 -7.61
N PRO A 10 8.14 0.13 -7.58
CA PRO A 10 8.59 0.92 -8.71
C PRO A 10 8.79 0.04 -9.93
N ALA A 11 8.15 0.39 -11.04
CA ALA A 11 8.38 -0.28 -12.31
C ALA A 11 9.87 -0.19 -12.70
N THR A 12 10.45 -1.32 -13.10
CA THR A 12 11.88 -1.45 -13.47
C THR A 12 12.21 -0.86 -14.84
N GLU A 13 11.21 -0.46 -15.62
CA GLU A 13 11.39 0.04 -16.98
C GLU A 13 11.37 1.58 -17.03
N ALA A 14 12.53 2.15 -17.31
CA ALA A 14 12.73 3.59 -17.44
C ALA A 14 12.33 4.07 -18.85
N ALA A 15 11.06 4.40 -19.04
CA ALA A 15 10.62 5.13 -20.23
C ALA A 15 10.47 6.62 -19.88
N ASN A 16 11.44 7.43 -20.35
CA ASN A 16 11.44 8.90 -20.38
C ASN A 16 11.31 9.63 -19.02
N CYS A 17 12.45 10.10 -18.51
CA CYS A 17 12.58 10.74 -17.21
C CYS A 17 12.15 12.21 -17.19
N THR A 18 10.93 12.48 -16.73
CA THR A 18 10.53 13.81 -16.23
C THR A 18 10.05 13.66 -14.79
N VAL A 19 10.51 14.53 -13.89
CA VAL A 19 9.98 14.57 -12.51
C VAL A 19 8.57 15.12 -12.59
N GLY A 20 7.57 14.24 -12.47
CA GLY A 20 6.17 14.60 -12.66
C GLY A 20 5.48 15.19 -11.42
N CYS A 21 6.11 15.10 -10.24
CA CYS A 21 5.54 15.55 -8.97
C CYS A 21 6.59 15.71 -7.86
N GLN A 22 6.30 16.53 -6.85
CA GLN A 22 7.07 16.59 -5.58
C GLN A 22 6.29 16.02 -4.40
N SER A 23 4.97 16.10 -4.42
CA SER A 23 4.07 15.61 -3.37
C SER A 23 2.79 15.01 -3.96
N ASP A 24 2.04 14.22 -3.19
CA ASP A 24 0.74 13.67 -3.67
C ASP A 24 -0.27 14.76 -4.07
N GLY A 25 -0.05 16.00 -3.63
CA GLY A 25 -0.86 17.16 -4.00
C GLY A 25 -0.63 17.66 -5.42
N ASP A 26 0.55 17.39 -6.03
CA ASP A 26 0.81 17.67 -7.45
C ASP A 26 0.04 16.71 -8.37
N CYS A 27 -0.35 15.57 -7.83
CA CYS A 27 -1.03 14.52 -8.57
C CYS A 27 -2.54 14.71 -8.51
N GLU A 28 -3.24 14.53 -9.63
CA GLU A 28 -4.71 14.64 -9.64
C GLU A 28 -5.41 13.45 -8.98
N SER A 29 -6.68 13.63 -8.60
CA SER A 29 -7.55 12.55 -8.11
C SER A 29 -6.98 11.77 -6.90
N THR A 30 -6.86 10.45 -6.97
CA THR A 30 -6.29 9.58 -5.92
C THR A 30 -4.83 9.21 -6.16
N LEU A 31 -4.19 9.80 -7.18
CA LEU A 31 -2.80 9.51 -7.53
C LEU A 31 -1.85 10.01 -6.45
N LYS A 32 -0.83 9.22 -6.16
CA LYS A 32 0.24 9.54 -5.21
C LYS A 32 1.54 9.80 -5.95
N CYS A 33 2.38 10.67 -5.38
CA CYS A 33 3.70 10.94 -5.91
C CYS A 33 4.68 9.87 -5.41
N CYS A 34 4.89 8.86 -6.25
CA CYS A 34 5.65 7.67 -5.89
C CYS A 34 7.05 7.69 -6.51
N PRO A 35 8.03 7.03 -5.87
CA PRO A 35 9.32 6.78 -6.50
C PRO A 35 9.10 5.97 -7.78
N ALA A 36 9.68 6.44 -8.88
CA ALA A 36 9.65 5.74 -10.17
C ALA A 36 11.06 5.30 -10.55
N ALA A 37 11.20 4.60 -11.68
CA ALA A 37 12.50 4.17 -12.24
C ALA A 37 13.54 5.29 -12.26
N CYS A 38 13.11 6.54 -12.49
CA CYS A 38 13.88 7.71 -12.12
C CYS A 38 12.97 8.81 -11.56
N GLY A 39 13.45 9.51 -10.53
CA GLY A 39 12.73 10.61 -9.91
C GLY A 39 11.44 10.17 -9.20
N LYS A 40 10.37 10.94 -9.40
CA LYS A 40 9.03 10.67 -8.87
C LYS A 40 7.98 10.88 -9.95
N ALA A 41 6.94 10.06 -9.91
CA ALA A 41 5.82 10.14 -10.83
C ALA A 41 4.50 9.92 -10.09
N CYS A 42 3.43 10.50 -10.62
CA CYS A 42 2.08 10.25 -10.14
C CYS A 42 1.64 8.85 -10.53
N GLN A 43 1.47 7.98 -9.53
CA GLN A 43 1.03 6.60 -9.73
C GLN A 43 -0.24 6.30 -8.95
N LYS A 44 -1.02 5.34 -9.47
CA LYS A 44 -2.17 4.81 -8.74
C LYS A 44 -1.65 4.09 -7.49
N PRO A 45 -2.16 4.41 -6.30
CA PRO A 45 -1.82 3.67 -5.11
C PRO A 45 -2.20 2.19 -5.25
N ASP A 46 -1.40 1.36 -4.62
CA ASP A 46 -1.63 -0.07 -4.47
C ASP A 46 -2.68 -0.30 -3.37
N GLU A 47 -3.95 -0.03 -3.70
CA GLU A 47 -5.08 -0.25 -2.80
C GLU A 47 -6.20 -1.04 -3.48
N LYS A 48 -6.59 -2.15 -2.84
CA LYS A 48 -7.80 -2.89 -3.21
C LYS A 48 -9.05 -2.28 -2.59
N PRO A 49 -10.21 -2.36 -3.27
CA PRO A 49 -11.46 -1.86 -2.75
C PRO A 49 -11.84 -2.56 -1.44
N GLY A 50 -12.44 -1.80 -0.52
CA GLY A 50 -12.83 -2.27 0.82
C GLY A 50 -11.99 -1.64 1.95
N THR A 51 -12.34 -1.94 3.20
CA THR A 51 -11.68 -1.39 4.40
C THR A 51 -11.20 -2.52 5.28
N CYS A 52 -10.11 -2.33 6.01
CA CYS A 52 -9.64 -3.35 6.95
C CYS A 52 -10.67 -3.59 8.08
N PRO A 53 -10.94 -4.85 8.45
CA PRO A 53 -11.81 -5.16 9.56
C PRO A 53 -11.25 -4.61 10.88
N PRO A 54 -12.12 -4.30 11.86
CA PRO A 54 -11.68 -3.82 13.17
C PRO A 54 -10.84 -4.89 13.86
N VAL A 55 -9.70 -4.46 14.39
CA VAL A 55 -8.78 -5.35 15.08
C VAL A 55 -9.28 -5.56 16.50
N SER A 56 -9.79 -6.76 16.80
CA SER A 56 -10.16 -7.14 18.16
C SER A 56 -8.91 -7.47 18.99
N PRO A 57 -8.64 -6.78 20.11
CA PRO A 57 -7.44 -7.00 20.94
C PRO A 57 -7.46 -8.30 21.78
N GLY A 58 -8.38 -9.23 21.50
CA GLY A 58 -8.64 -10.40 22.34
C GLY A 58 -7.92 -11.69 21.95
N ILE A 59 -7.14 -11.70 20.86
CA ILE A 59 -6.41 -12.92 20.46
C ILE A 59 -5.06 -12.92 21.20
N PRO A 60 -4.84 -13.82 22.19
CA PRO A 60 -3.53 -13.95 22.81
C PRO A 60 -2.48 -14.26 21.75
N MET A 61 -1.26 -13.78 21.95
CA MET A 61 -0.12 -13.97 21.05
C MET A 61 0.31 -15.45 20.99
N LEU A 62 -0.51 -16.31 20.40
CA LEU A 62 -0.22 -17.72 20.20
C LEU A 62 0.54 -17.88 18.88
N GLY A 63 1.86 -17.60 18.91
CA GLY A 63 2.78 -17.92 17.82
C GLY A 63 3.70 -16.79 17.37
N VAL A 64 4.45 -17.07 16.30
CA VAL A 64 5.38 -16.12 15.68
C VAL A 64 4.59 -15.05 14.94
N CYS A 65 4.83 -13.80 15.35
CA CYS A 65 4.15 -12.64 14.81
C CYS A 65 4.99 -11.95 13.74
N THR A 66 4.74 -12.29 12.48
CA THR A 66 5.47 -11.76 11.32
C THR A 66 4.54 -11.00 10.38
N ASN A 67 5.12 -10.11 9.57
CA ASN A 67 4.39 -9.46 8.48
C ASN A 67 4.24 -10.48 7.34
N GLN A 68 3.01 -10.78 6.92
CA GLN A 68 2.72 -11.69 5.80
C GLN A 68 2.58 -10.97 4.46
N CYS A 69 2.36 -9.67 4.49
CA CYS A 69 2.19 -8.82 3.31
C CYS A 69 2.84 -7.45 3.57
N LYS A 70 3.06 -6.67 2.51
CA LYS A 70 3.47 -5.26 2.61
C LYS A 70 2.38 -4.32 2.12
N THR A 71 1.71 -4.70 1.03
CA THR A 71 0.63 -3.95 0.40
C THR A 71 -0.49 -4.89 0.00
N ASP A 72 -1.62 -4.32 -0.42
CA ASP A 72 -2.78 -5.09 -0.86
C ASP A 72 -2.42 -6.05 -2.01
N SER A 73 -1.53 -5.67 -2.93
CA SER A 73 -1.10 -6.54 -4.04
C SER A 73 -0.31 -7.77 -3.65
N ASN A 74 0.26 -7.83 -2.43
CA ASN A 74 0.83 -9.08 -1.92
C ASN A 74 -0.25 -10.12 -1.57
N CYS A 75 -1.49 -9.68 -1.42
CA CYS A 75 -2.61 -10.55 -1.08
C CYS A 75 -3.35 -11.01 -2.34
N SER A 76 -3.87 -12.24 -2.32
CA SER A 76 -4.61 -12.79 -3.45
C SER A 76 -6.02 -12.21 -3.56
N GLY A 77 -6.56 -12.14 -4.78
CA GLY A 77 -7.94 -11.71 -5.03
C GLY A 77 -8.23 -10.31 -4.47
N SER A 78 -9.34 -10.16 -3.75
CA SER A 78 -9.80 -8.91 -3.12
C SER A 78 -9.27 -8.68 -1.70
N GLN A 79 -8.40 -9.56 -1.19
CA GLN A 79 -7.88 -9.44 0.18
C GLN A 79 -6.98 -8.20 0.35
N LYS A 80 -7.08 -7.52 1.48
CA LYS A 80 -6.26 -6.35 1.83
C LYS A 80 -5.18 -6.71 2.84
N CYS A 81 -4.07 -5.98 2.82
CA CYS A 81 -2.98 -6.13 3.76
C CYS A 81 -3.25 -5.27 5.00
N CYS A 82 -3.80 -5.89 6.05
CA CYS A 82 -4.32 -5.17 7.21
C CYS A 82 -3.54 -5.51 8.47
N ARG A 83 -3.46 -4.53 9.38
CA ARG A 83 -2.89 -4.74 10.71
C ARG A 83 -3.79 -5.67 11.51
N ASN A 84 -3.20 -6.65 12.17
CA ASN A 84 -3.91 -7.65 12.98
C ASN A 84 -3.69 -7.41 14.48
N GLY A 85 -4.36 -8.19 15.34
CA GLY A 85 -4.32 -8.06 16.81
C GLY A 85 -2.91 -8.16 17.42
N CYS A 86 -1.99 -8.74 16.66
CA CYS A 86 -0.58 -8.88 17.03
C CYS A 86 0.30 -7.67 16.65
N GLY A 87 -0.28 -6.64 16.03
CA GLY A 87 0.42 -5.43 15.61
C GLY A 87 1.27 -5.57 14.35
N LYS A 88 1.27 -6.73 13.69
CA LYS A 88 1.82 -6.99 12.35
C LYS A 88 0.72 -7.01 11.30
N VAL A 89 1.09 -7.07 10.01
CA VAL A 89 0.14 -7.09 8.90
C VAL A 89 -0.07 -8.48 8.30
N SER A 90 -1.31 -8.77 7.89
CA SER A 90 -1.68 -10.01 7.20
C SER A 90 -2.79 -9.78 6.17
N CYS A 91 -2.89 -10.69 5.21
CA CYS A 91 -3.92 -10.66 4.18
C CYS A 91 -5.26 -11.08 4.77
N VAL A 92 -6.21 -10.15 4.78
CA VAL A 92 -7.57 -10.39 5.27
C VAL A 92 -8.56 -9.96 4.21
N THR A 93 -9.71 -10.62 4.18
CA THR A 93 -10.83 -10.12 3.37
C THR A 93 -11.28 -8.78 3.96
N PRO A 94 -11.47 -7.73 3.13
CA PRO A 94 -12.06 -6.47 3.59
C PRO A 94 -13.42 -6.67 4.24
#